data_AF-A0A117SQG4-F1
#
_entry.id   AF-A0A117SQG4-F1
#
_cell.length_a   1.000
_cell.length_b   1.000
_cell.length_c   1.000
_cell.angle_alpha   90.00
_cell.angle_beta   90.00
_cell.angle_gamma   90.00
#
_symmetry.space_group_name_H-M   'P 1'
#
loop_
_entity.id
_entity.type
_entity.pdbx_description
1 polymer ?
#
loop_
_entity_poly.entity_id
_entity_poly.type
_entity_poly.pdbx_seq_one_letter_code
_entity_poly.pdbx_strand_id
1 'polypeptide(L)'
;AEIAADLGIETALTHDIIKGSILAVTHPLAIRWIYYVKYAPQDPDWSMINRPVVKGWVLLRIDDFERILEEAYEARILRLASREDVGYIAGVLGKMDKISALLERLRSYRPIAARAAPAGETPPCMASILESLKRGENLPHVARFAITAYLLRQGWGVDRIVDLFRSAPDFNERITRYQVQHIAGQAGGRKEYSVPSCETMNSWGLCPTNLGCGVKNPVQYGRRRDSATVKENRA
;
A
#
# COMPACT_ATOMS: atom_id res chain seq x y z
N ALA A 1 7.54 25.62 -26.92
CA ALA A 1 7.47 25.17 -25.51
C ALA A 1 6.25 24.26 -25.40
N GLU A 2 6.45 22.95 -25.53
CA GLU A 2 5.38 21.94 -25.55
C GLU A 2 5.32 21.13 -24.23
N ILE A 3 5.72 21.73 -23.10
CA ILE A 3 5.75 20.97 -21.85
C ILE A 3 4.30 20.82 -21.36
N ALA A 4 3.83 19.58 -21.27
CA ALA A 4 2.47 19.17 -20.86
C ALA A 4 1.33 19.45 -21.87
N ALA A 5 1.66 19.70 -23.14
CA ALA A 5 0.66 19.97 -24.18
C ALA A 5 -0.24 18.74 -24.44
N ASP A 6 0.32 17.53 -24.34
CA ASP A 6 -0.37 16.24 -24.44
C ASP A 6 -1.41 16.02 -23.33
N LEU A 7 -1.21 16.61 -22.16
CA LEU A 7 -2.15 16.59 -21.04
C LEU A 7 -3.26 17.64 -21.18
N GLY A 8 -3.18 18.54 -22.16
CA GLY A 8 -4.11 19.66 -22.32
C GLY A 8 -4.03 20.66 -21.17
N ILE A 9 -2.87 20.76 -20.52
CA ILE A 9 -2.59 21.68 -19.43
C ILE A 9 -2.03 22.97 -20.02
N GLU A 10 -2.64 24.11 -19.66
CA GLU A 10 -2.12 25.42 -20.05
C GLU A 10 -0.92 25.80 -19.19
N THR A 11 0.25 25.89 -19.84
CA THR A 11 1.53 26.25 -19.24
C THR A 11 2.14 27.45 -19.97
N ALA A 12 2.96 28.22 -19.27
CA ALA A 12 3.64 29.39 -19.83
C ALA A 12 4.99 29.61 -19.14
N LEU A 13 5.87 30.38 -19.77
CA LEU A 13 7.09 30.86 -19.13
C LEU A 13 6.75 32.11 -18.32
N THR A 14 7.25 32.19 -17.08
CA THR A 14 6.91 33.31 -16.19
C THR A 14 7.36 34.66 -16.75
N HIS A 15 8.46 34.69 -17.52
CA HIS A 15 8.94 35.92 -18.16
C HIS A 15 7.99 36.48 -19.22
N ASP A 16 7.12 35.65 -19.81
CA ASP A 16 6.07 36.10 -20.74
C ASP A 16 4.90 36.76 -20.00
N ILE A 17 4.69 36.39 -18.73
CA ILE A 17 3.61 36.92 -17.88
C ILE A 17 4.06 38.19 -17.15
N ILE A 18 5.30 38.20 -16.66
CA ILE A 18 5.88 39.27 -15.84
C ILE A 18 7.32 39.54 -16.28
N LYS A 19 7.55 40.70 -16.90
CA LYS A 19 8.88 41.11 -17.37
C LYS A 19 9.68 41.78 -16.26
N GLY A 20 10.97 41.46 -16.15
CA GLY A 20 11.92 42.16 -15.26
C GLY A 20 11.73 41.90 -13.75
N SER A 21 11.02 40.84 -13.37
CA SER A 21 10.80 40.47 -11.97
C SER A 21 11.75 39.37 -11.50
N ILE A 22 12.26 39.46 -10.27
CA ILE A 22 12.98 38.37 -9.58
C ILE A 22 12.15 37.07 -9.54
N LEU A 23 10.82 37.20 -9.49
CA LEU A 23 9.93 36.02 -9.52
C LEU A 23 10.05 35.23 -10.83
N ALA A 24 10.34 35.89 -11.95
CA ALA A 24 10.54 35.19 -13.22
C ALA A 24 11.85 34.40 -13.26
N VAL A 25 12.81 34.74 -12.40
CA VAL A 25 14.08 34.02 -12.26
C VAL A 25 13.93 32.85 -11.29
N THR A 26 13.26 33.06 -10.16
CA THR A 26 13.09 32.01 -9.13
C THR A 26 12.00 31.00 -9.48
N HIS A 27 10.95 31.43 -10.18
CA HIS A 27 9.81 30.61 -10.60
C HIS A 27 9.67 30.72 -12.12
N PRO A 28 10.50 30.01 -12.90
CA PRO A 28 10.60 30.22 -14.34
C PRO A 28 9.37 29.72 -15.12
N LEU A 29 8.56 28.86 -14.51
CA LEU A 29 7.40 28.23 -15.13
C LEU A 29 6.11 28.71 -14.50
N ALA A 30 5.02 28.64 -15.26
CA ALA A 30 3.70 28.98 -14.78
C ALA A 30 2.64 28.02 -15.32
N ILE A 31 1.62 27.77 -14.51
CA ILE A 31 0.47 26.91 -14.86
C ILE A 31 -0.83 27.67 -14.58
N ARG A 32 -1.88 27.44 -15.38
CA ARG A 32 -3.19 28.04 -15.09
C ARG A 32 -3.74 27.50 -13.77
N TRP A 33 -4.30 28.38 -12.94
CA TRP A 33 -4.74 28.03 -11.58
C TRP A 33 -5.71 26.83 -11.52
N ILE A 34 -6.57 26.67 -12.53
CA ILE A 34 -7.51 25.53 -12.61
C ILE A 34 -6.80 24.18 -12.67
N TYR A 35 -5.63 24.12 -13.34
CA TYR A 35 -4.83 22.90 -13.43
C TYR A 35 -3.98 22.71 -12.18
N TYR A 36 -3.47 23.81 -11.61
CA TYR A 36 -2.76 23.74 -10.32
C TYR A 36 -3.65 23.12 -9.24
N VAL A 37 -4.86 23.65 -9.02
CA VAL A 37 -5.78 23.14 -7.98
C VAL A 37 -6.19 21.70 -8.25
N LYS A 38 -6.25 21.29 -9.52
CA LYS A 38 -6.65 19.94 -9.91
C LYS A 38 -5.56 18.89 -9.67
N TYR A 39 -4.30 19.25 -9.88
CA TYR A 39 -3.17 18.30 -9.91
C TYR A 39 -2.15 18.53 -8.78
N ALA A 40 -2.28 19.60 -8.00
CA ALA A 40 -1.40 19.80 -6.85
C ALA A 40 -1.63 18.71 -5.79
N PRO A 41 -0.56 18.18 -5.18
CA PRO A 41 -0.63 17.29 -4.02
C PRO A 41 -1.51 17.85 -2.90
N GLN A 42 -2.12 16.95 -2.12
CA GLN A 42 -3.04 17.32 -1.03
C GLN A 42 -2.34 17.72 0.29
N ASP A 43 -1.06 18.05 0.23
CA ASP A 43 -0.28 18.48 1.39
C ASP A 43 -0.43 20.00 1.63
N PRO A 44 -0.51 20.48 2.88
CA PRO A 44 -0.63 21.91 3.20
C PRO A 44 0.38 22.83 2.48
N ASP A 45 1.61 22.35 2.23
CA ASP A 45 2.66 23.12 1.55
C ASP A 45 2.32 23.40 0.08
N TRP A 46 1.43 22.61 -0.51
CA TRP A 46 0.96 22.75 -1.88
C TRP A 46 -0.30 23.62 -2.01
N SER A 47 -0.83 24.12 -0.89
CA SER A 47 -1.95 25.05 -0.93
C SER A 47 -1.63 26.26 -1.80
N MET A 48 -2.52 26.57 -2.76
CA MET A 48 -2.31 27.66 -3.72
C MET A 48 -2.13 29.02 -3.03
N ILE A 49 -2.68 29.19 -1.82
CA ILE A 49 -2.49 30.41 -1.02
C ILE A 49 -1.02 30.68 -0.67
N ASN A 50 -0.19 29.62 -0.67
CA ASN A 50 1.24 29.68 -0.40
C ASN A 50 2.09 29.90 -1.67
N ARG A 51 1.47 30.11 -2.84
CA ARG A 51 2.15 30.25 -4.13
C ARG A 51 1.96 31.65 -4.73
N PRO A 52 2.95 32.19 -5.46
CA PRO A 52 2.77 33.43 -6.20
C PRO A 52 1.75 33.23 -7.34
N VAL A 53 0.69 34.03 -7.35
CA VAL A 53 -0.35 33.99 -8.41
C VAL A 53 -0.45 35.34 -9.09
N VAL A 54 -0.31 35.37 -10.42
CA VAL A 54 -0.37 36.59 -11.22
C VAL A 54 -1.23 36.37 -12.45
N LYS A 55 -2.26 37.22 -12.64
CA LYS A 55 -3.18 37.15 -13.79
C LYS A 55 -3.81 35.75 -14.01
N GLY A 56 -4.06 35.01 -12.93
CA GLY A 56 -4.60 33.63 -12.99
C GLY A 56 -3.58 32.54 -13.33
N TRP A 57 -2.29 32.88 -13.32
CA TRP A 57 -1.18 31.95 -13.45
C TRP A 57 -0.51 31.75 -12.11
N VAL A 58 -0.32 30.49 -11.71
CA VAL A 58 0.47 30.12 -10.53
C VAL A 58 1.90 29.95 -10.99
N LEU A 59 2.83 30.69 -10.37
CA LEU A 59 4.25 30.66 -10.71
C LEU A 59 4.95 29.56 -9.92
N LEU A 60 5.76 28.76 -10.61
CA LEU A 60 6.34 27.54 -10.08
C LEU A 60 7.83 27.48 -10.35
N ARG A 61 8.53 26.88 -9.39
CA ARG A 61 9.87 26.36 -9.59
C ARG A 61 9.80 25.10 -10.45
N ILE A 62 10.93 24.68 -11.01
CA ILE A 62 10.98 23.52 -11.91
C ILE A 62 10.59 22.24 -11.17
N ASP A 63 11.08 22.04 -9.96
CA ASP A 63 10.76 20.90 -9.10
C ASP A 63 9.27 20.84 -8.74
N ASP A 64 8.68 22.00 -8.44
CA ASP A 64 7.24 22.07 -8.15
C ASP A 64 6.39 21.73 -9.38
N PHE A 65 6.84 22.16 -10.55
CA PHE A 65 6.17 21.89 -11.82
C PHE A 65 6.28 20.40 -12.23
N GLU A 66 7.45 19.78 -12.06
CA GLU A 66 7.65 18.34 -12.30
C GLU A 66 6.69 17.50 -11.47
N ARG A 67 6.55 17.79 -10.18
CA ARG A 67 5.61 17.07 -9.30
C ARG A 67 4.16 17.16 -9.78
N ILE A 68 3.72 18.34 -10.22
CA ILE A 68 2.35 18.52 -10.75
C ILE A 68 2.16 17.70 -12.03
N LEU A 69 3.18 17.57 -12.87
CA LEU A 69 3.12 16.72 -14.04
C LEU A 69 3.04 15.24 -13.67
N GLU A 70 3.79 14.78 -12.68
CA GLU A 70 3.69 13.40 -12.19
C GLU A 70 2.24 13.05 -11.79
N GLU A 71 1.60 13.90 -11.00
CA GLU A 71 0.20 13.74 -10.58
C GLU A 71 -0.77 13.75 -11.78
N ALA A 72 -0.53 14.64 -12.75
CA ALA A 72 -1.34 14.72 -13.95
C ALA A 72 -1.21 13.48 -14.86
N TYR A 73 0.01 12.95 -14.99
CA TYR A 73 0.26 11.70 -15.72
C TYR A 73 -0.29 10.50 -14.98
N GLU A 74 -0.16 10.42 -13.66
CA GLU A 74 -0.75 9.36 -12.85
C GLU A 74 -2.28 9.35 -13.02
N ALA A 75 -2.94 10.49 -12.89
CA ALA A 75 -4.37 10.62 -13.13
C ALA A 75 -4.77 10.19 -14.54
N ARG A 76 -3.94 10.51 -15.56
CA ARG A 76 -4.17 10.09 -16.94
C ARG A 76 -4.03 8.58 -17.10
N ILE A 77 -2.98 7.98 -16.54
CA ILE A 77 -2.72 6.53 -16.58
C ILE A 77 -3.84 5.78 -15.89
N LEU A 78 -4.23 6.19 -14.68
CA LEU A 78 -5.35 5.59 -13.95
C LEU A 78 -6.66 5.69 -14.73
N ARG A 79 -6.91 6.82 -15.40
CA ARG A 79 -8.08 6.99 -16.27
C ARG A 79 -8.05 6.07 -17.49
N LEU A 80 -6.88 5.84 -18.09
CA LEU A 80 -6.72 4.91 -19.21
C LEU A 80 -6.89 3.47 -18.74
N ALA A 81 -6.27 3.10 -17.62
CA ALA A 81 -6.38 1.78 -17.00
C ALA A 81 -7.82 1.45 -16.54
N SER A 82 -8.61 2.47 -16.17
CA SER A 82 -10.03 2.31 -15.82
C SER A 82 -10.97 2.35 -17.03
N ARG A 83 -10.53 2.89 -18.17
CA ARG A 83 -11.27 2.88 -19.44
C ARG A 83 -11.03 1.63 -20.28
N GLU A 84 -9.87 0.99 -20.13
CA GLU A 84 -9.67 -0.35 -20.65
C GLU A 84 -10.36 -1.34 -19.72
N ASP A 85 -11.64 -1.59 -20.04
CA ASP A 85 -12.45 -2.64 -19.47
C ASP A 85 -11.60 -3.86 -19.12
N VAL A 86 -11.51 -4.16 -17.84
CA VAL A 86 -11.03 -5.47 -17.35
C VAL A 86 -11.76 -6.61 -18.12
N GLY A 87 -12.98 -6.35 -18.62
CA GLY A 87 -13.72 -7.23 -19.53
C GLY A 87 -13.24 -7.26 -20.99
N TYR A 88 -12.82 -6.14 -21.61
CA TYR A 88 -12.32 -6.09 -22.99
C TYR A 88 -10.91 -6.67 -23.08
N ILE A 89 -10.03 -6.31 -22.13
CA ILE A 89 -8.70 -6.92 -22.02
C ILE A 89 -8.82 -8.43 -21.77
N ALA A 90 -9.69 -8.88 -20.85
CA ALA A 90 -9.91 -10.32 -20.65
C ALA A 90 -10.49 -11.02 -21.88
N GLY A 91 -11.42 -10.36 -22.60
CA GLY A 91 -12.07 -10.91 -23.79
C GLY A 91 -11.17 -10.95 -25.03
N VAL A 92 -10.22 -10.02 -25.17
CA VAL A 92 -9.25 -9.98 -26.27
C VAL A 92 -8.03 -10.85 -25.96
N LEU A 93 -7.52 -10.83 -24.72
CA LEU A 93 -6.44 -11.72 -24.28
C LEU A 93 -6.87 -13.19 -24.28
N GLY A 94 -8.14 -13.49 -24.00
CA GLY A 94 -8.71 -14.82 -24.13
C GLY A 94 -8.84 -15.33 -25.58
N LYS A 95 -8.78 -14.44 -26.58
CA LYS A 95 -8.90 -14.78 -28.01
C LYS A 95 -7.57 -14.82 -28.75
N MET A 96 -6.46 -14.49 -28.10
CA MET A 96 -5.13 -14.50 -28.71
C MET A 96 -4.25 -15.55 -28.02
N ASP A 97 -4.28 -16.79 -28.55
CA ASP A 97 -3.54 -17.96 -28.02
C ASP A 97 -2.05 -17.68 -27.75
N LYS A 98 -1.43 -16.79 -28.53
CA LYS A 98 -0.03 -16.39 -28.33
C LYS A 98 0.19 -15.53 -27.10
N ILE A 99 -0.75 -14.66 -26.74
CA ILE A 99 -0.63 -13.78 -25.57
C ILE A 99 -1.05 -14.52 -24.31
N SER A 100 -2.07 -15.39 -24.36
CA SER A 100 -2.39 -16.28 -23.25
C SER A 100 -1.22 -17.21 -22.92
N ALA A 101 -0.58 -17.80 -23.94
CA ALA A 101 0.64 -18.59 -23.76
C ALA A 101 1.82 -17.75 -23.24
N LEU A 102 2.00 -16.51 -23.72
CA LEU A 102 3.04 -15.61 -23.21
C LEU A 102 2.77 -15.17 -21.77
N LEU A 103 1.52 -14.92 -21.39
CA LEU A 103 1.09 -14.60 -20.03
C LEU A 103 1.25 -15.79 -19.09
N GLU A 104 0.95 -17.02 -19.54
CA GLU A 104 1.26 -18.22 -18.78
C GLU A 104 2.78 -18.38 -18.61
N ARG A 105 3.55 -18.12 -19.68
CA ARG A 105 5.02 -18.15 -19.62
C ARG A 105 5.57 -17.06 -18.70
N LEU A 106 5.03 -15.85 -18.71
CA LEU A 106 5.39 -14.77 -17.81
C LEU A 106 4.95 -15.04 -16.36
N ARG A 107 3.79 -15.67 -16.15
CA ARG A 107 3.36 -16.17 -14.82
C ARG A 107 4.25 -17.32 -14.32
N SER A 108 4.79 -18.13 -15.24
CA SER A 108 5.79 -19.16 -14.92
C SER A 108 7.17 -18.55 -14.62
N TYR A 109 7.48 -17.40 -15.21
CA TYR A 109 8.51 -16.46 -14.74
C TYR A 109 7.98 -15.72 -13.51
N ARG A 110 7.71 -16.45 -12.42
CA ARG A 110 7.84 -15.82 -11.11
C ARG A 110 9.27 -15.28 -11.06
N PRO A 111 9.51 -14.02 -10.65
CA PRO A 111 10.84 -13.67 -10.23
C PRO A 111 11.25 -14.76 -9.25
N ILE A 112 12.47 -15.26 -9.40
CA ILE A 112 13.15 -15.93 -8.31
C ILE A 112 13.30 -14.82 -7.26
N ALA A 113 12.20 -14.50 -6.57
CA ALA A 113 12.26 -14.00 -5.23
C ALA A 113 13.12 -15.05 -4.57
N ALA A 114 14.36 -14.68 -4.25
CA ALA A 114 15.17 -15.42 -3.32
C ALA A 114 14.27 -15.60 -2.10
N ARG A 115 13.56 -16.73 -2.06
CA ARG A 115 12.71 -17.14 -0.96
C ARG A 115 13.70 -17.57 0.10
N ALA A 116 14.36 -16.60 0.71
CA ALA A 116 14.63 -16.70 2.12
C ALA A 116 13.24 -16.65 2.77
N ALA A 117 12.51 -17.77 2.72
CA ALA A 117 11.49 -18.02 3.72
C ALA A 117 12.30 -18.06 5.02
N PRO A 118 12.19 -17.06 5.90
CA PRO A 118 12.87 -17.14 7.18
C PRO A 118 12.49 -18.48 7.82
N ALA A 119 13.50 -19.20 8.32
CA ALA A 119 13.32 -20.49 8.95
C ALA A 119 12.37 -20.32 10.14
N GLY A 120 11.24 -21.04 10.15
CA GLY A 120 10.30 -21.03 11.26
C GLY A 120 8.85 -21.33 10.86
N GLU A 121 8.02 -21.64 11.85
CA GLU A 121 6.59 -21.89 11.68
C GLU A 121 5.76 -20.59 11.65
N THR A 122 6.34 -19.48 12.09
CA THR A 122 5.67 -18.17 12.19
C THR A 122 6.00 -17.30 10.97
N PRO A 123 5.00 -16.70 10.30
CA PRO A 123 5.24 -15.81 9.17
C PRO A 123 6.00 -14.54 9.61
N PRO A 124 6.85 -13.96 8.75
CA PRO A 124 7.70 -12.82 9.09
C PRO A 124 6.92 -11.59 9.58
N CYS A 125 5.73 -11.35 9.05
CA CYS A 125 4.87 -10.26 9.54
C CYS A 125 4.43 -10.45 10.99
N MET A 126 4.04 -11.67 11.38
CA MET A 126 3.64 -11.95 12.76
C MET A 126 4.85 -12.00 13.70
N ALA A 127 5.98 -12.53 13.23
CA ALA A 127 7.23 -12.50 13.98
C ALA A 127 7.65 -11.06 14.32
N SER A 128 7.63 -10.17 13.32
CA SER A 128 7.95 -8.75 13.52
C SER A 128 7.03 -8.08 14.54
N ILE A 129 5.71 -8.34 14.49
CA ILE A 129 4.76 -7.78 15.47
C ILE A 129 5.06 -8.31 16.88
N LEU A 130 5.34 -9.61 17.02
CA LEU A 130 5.68 -10.21 18.31
C LEU A 130 6.99 -9.67 18.88
N GLU A 131 7.99 -9.42 18.04
CA GLU A 131 9.26 -8.82 18.47
C GLU A 131 9.08 -7.38 18.94
N SER A 132 8.32 -6.55 18.20
CA SER A 132 7.94 -5.20 18.64
C SER A 132 7.25 -5.22 20.00
N LEU A 133 6.32 -6.15 20.20
CA LEU A 133 5.64 -6.29 21.48
C LEU A 133 6.56 -6.72 22.62
N LYS A 134 7.52 -7.63 22.36
CA LYS A 134 8.55 -8.05 23.33
C LYS A 134 9.50 -6.91 23.68
N ARG A 135 9.80 -6.00 22.73
CA ARG A 135 10.60 -4.80 22.97
C ARG A 135 9.84 -3.71 23.74
N GLY A 136 8.56 -3.93 24.05
CA GLY A 136 7.71 -2.95 24.73
C GLY A 136 7.34 -1.75 23.84
N GLU A 137 7.37 -1.92 22.52
CA GLU A 137 6.93 -0.89 21.58
C GLU A 137 5.41 -0.76 21.59
N ASN A 138 4.91 0.47 21.36
CA ASN A 138 3.49 0.71 21.22
C ASN A 138 3.01 0.25 19.84
N LEU A 139 2.24 -0.83 19.79
CA LEU A 139 1.73 -1.37 18.53
C LEU A 139 0.56 -0.51 17.98
N PRO A 140 0.53 -0.23 16.66
CA PRO A 140 -0.65 0.34 16.02
C PRO A 140 -1.89 -0.54 16.22
N HIS A 141 -3.08 0.07 16.23
CA HIS A 141 -4.34 -0.65 16.43
C HIS A 141 -4.53 -1.82 15.45
N VAL A 142 -4.20 -1.61 14.16
CA VAL A 142 -4.26 -2.65 13.13
C VAL A 142 -3.30 -3.82 13.38
N ALA A 143 -2.13 -3.55 13.97
CA ALA A 143 -1.16 -4.59 14.34
C ALA A 143 -1.68 -5.43 15.51
N ARG A 144 -2.27 -4.79 16.52
CA ARG A 144 -2.93 -5.46 17.66
C ARG A 144 -4.05 -6.40 17.19
N PHE A 145 -4.87 -5.92 16.26
CA PHE A 145 -5.92 -6.73 15.64
C PHE A 145 -5.33 -7.93 14.88
N ALA A 146 -4.36 -7.69 13.99
CA ALA A 146 -3.77 -8.73 13.15
C ALA A 146 -3.13 -9.86 13.96
N ILE A 147 -2.33 -9.53 14.99
CA ILE A 147 -1.68 -10.54 15.83
C ILE A 147 -2.68 -11.30 16.69
N THR A 148 -3.70 -10.61 17.23
CA THR A 148 -4.75 -11.24 18.03
C THR A 148 -5.54 -12.24 17.21
N ALA A 149 -6.02 -11.85 16.02
CA ALA A 149 -6.75 -12.74 15.12
C ALA A 149 -5.90 -13.95 14.71
N TYR A 150 -4.60 -13.74 14.44
CA TYR A 150 -3.68 -14.81 14.09
C TYR A 150 -3.46 -15.81 15.23
N LEU A 151 -3.21 -15.34 16.45
CA LEU A 151 -2.98 -16.21 17.61
C LEU A 151 -4.23 -16.99 18.01
N LEU A 152 -5.41 -16.36 17.95
CA LEU A 152 -6.70 -17.05 18.14
C LEU A 152 -6.86 -18.18 17.12
N ARG A 153 -6.54 -17.93 15.84
CA ARG A 153 -6.61 -18.94 14.78
C ARG A 153 -5.61 -20.09 14.96
N GLN A 154 -4.49 -19.83 15.62
CA GLN A 154 -3.50 -20.84 16.02
C GLN A 154 -3.89 -21.59 17.31
N GLY A 155 -5.06 -21.29 17.89
CA GLY A 155 -5.61 -21.98 19.06
C GLY A 155 -5.16 -21.40 20.40
N TRP A 156 -4.63 -20.18 20.44
CA TRP A 156 -4.32 -19.53 21.71
C TRP A 156 -5.59 -19.07 22.41
N GLY A 157 -5.66 -19.30 23.72
CA GLY A 157 -6.76 -18.80 24.56
C GLY A 157 -6.67 -17.30 24.83
N VAL A 158 -7.82 -16.69 25.17
CA VAL A 158 -7.94 -15.25 25.46
C VAL A 158 -6.96 -14.80 26.53
N ASP A 159 -6.88 -15.51 27.67
CA ASP A 159 -6.00 -15.15 28.79
C ASP A 159 -4.54 -15.06 28.37
N ARG A 160 -4.07 -16.06 27.61
CA ARG A 160 -2.71 -16.11 27.09
C ARG A 160 -2.39 -14.95 26.16
N ILE A 161 -3.36 -14.52 25.35
CA ILE A 161 -3.19 -13.38 24.44
C ILE A 161 -3.22 -12.06 25.22
N VAL A 162 -4.07 -11.93 26.23
CA VAL A 162 -4.09 -10.74 27.11
C VAL A 162 -2.76 -10.60 27.84
N ASP A 163 -2.20 -11.69 28.37
CA ASP A 163 -0.91 -11.68 29.05
C ASP A 163 0.24 -11.25 28.13
N LEU A 164 0.18 -11.60 26.85
CA LEU A 164 1.16 -11.20 25.85
C LEU A 164 1.22 -9.67 25.68
N PHE A 165 0.10 -8.96 25.87
CA PHE A 165 0.05 -7.49 25.78
C PHE A 165 0.53 -6.78 27.05
N ARG A 166 0.84 -7.48 28.15
CA ARG A 166 1.31 -6.85 29.40
C ARG A 166 2.61 -6.08 29.24
N SER A 167 3.43 -6.40 28.23
CA SER A 167 4.65 -5.65 27.89
C SER A 167 4.40 -4.35 27.15
N ALA A 168 3.17 -4.08 26.70
CA ALA A 168 2.84 -2.84 25.98
C ALA A 168 2.73 -1.66 26.97
N PRO A 169 3.24 -0.46 26.60
CA PRO A 169 3.31 0.68 27.50
C PRO A 169 1.93 1.26 27.86
N ASP A 170 0.91 1.04 27.04
CA ASP A 170 -0.47 1.48 27.23
C ASP A 170 -1.42 0.35 27.69
N PHE A 171 -0.86 -0.75 28.23
CA PHE A 171 -1.64 -1.92 28.59
C PHE A 171 -2.71 -1.61 29.66
N ASN A 172 -3.95 -1.97 29.36
CA ASN A 172 -5.07 -1.98 30.30
C ASN A 172 -5.81 -3.31 30.18
N GLU A 173 -5.72 -4.16 31.21
CA GLU A 173 -6.25 -5.52 31.15
C GLU A 173 -7.74 -5.58 30.78
N ARG A 174 -8.56 -4.68 31.34
CA ARG A 174 -10.01 -4.66 31.06
C ARG A 174 -10.29 -4.36 29.59
N ILE A 175 -9.59 -3.37 29.03
CA ILE A 175 -9.78 -2.94 27.64
C ILE A 175 -9.23 -4.00 26.67
N THR A 176 -8.00 -4.47 26.91
CA THR A 176 -7.36 -5.49 26.08
C THR A 176 -8.16 -6.79 26.07
N ARG A 177 -8.62 -7.26 27.24
CA ARG A 177 -9.47 -8.45 27.34
C ARG A 177 -10.75 -8.31 26.54
N TYR A 178 -11.43 -7.17 26.63
CA TYR A 178 -12.62 -6.90 25.84
C TYR A 178 -12.32 -6.95 24.32
N GLN A 179 -11.22 -6.33 23.88
CA GLN A 179 -10.81 -6.35 22.46
C GLN A 179 -10.52 -7.77 21.97
N VAL A 180 -9.78 -8.56 22.75
CA VAL A 180 -9.46 -9.95 22.40
C VAL A 180 -10.73 -10.81 22.34
N GLN A 181 -11.63 -10.67 23.32
CA GLN A 181 -12.91 -11.38 23.34
C GLN A 181 -13.81 -11.00 22.15
N HIS A 182 -13.81 -9.72 21.77
CA HIS A 182 -14.57 -9.25 20.61
C HIS A 182 -14.05 -9.87 19.31
N ILE A 183 -12.72 -9.91 19.13
CA ILE A 183 -12.09 -10.54 17.95
C ILE A 183 -12.38 -12.05 17.92
N ALA A 184 -12.37 -12.70 19.08
CA ALA A 184 -12.71 -14.11 19.25
C ALA A 184 -14.21 -14.42 19.06
N GLY A 185 -15.07 -13.43 18.83
CA GLY A 185 -16.53 -13.62 18.75
C GLY A 185 -17.18 -13.99 20.08
N GLN A 186 -16.49 -13.81 21.20
CA GLN A 186 -17.00 -14.10 22.56
C GLN A 186 -17.71 -12.90 23.20
N ALA A 187 -17.58 -11.71 22.61
CA ALA A 187 -18.26 -10.49 23.03
C ALA A 187 -18.86 -9.75 21.81
N GLY A 188 -19.98 -9.04 22.00
CA GLY A 188 -20.67 -8.31 20.93
C GLY A 188 -21.45 -9.21 19.98
N GLY A 189 -21.42 -8.91 18.67
CA GLY A 189 -22.20 -9.57 17.61
C GLY A 189 -21.81 -11.02 17.28
N ARG A 190 -21.01 -11.69 18.12
CA ARG A 190 -20.56 -13.09 18.00
C ARG A 190 -19.87 -13.47 16.69
N LYS A 191 -19.34 -12.49 15.94
CA LYS A 191 -18.60 -12.73 14.70
C LYS A 191 -17.12 -12.96 15.00
N GLU A 192 -16.63 -14.15 14.73
CA GLU A 192 -15.19 -14.44 14.75
C GLU A 192 -14.52 -13.72 13.58
N TYR A 193 -13.52 -12.89 13.88
CA TYR A 193 -12.82 -12.12 12.85
C TYR A 193 -11.77 -13.00 12.17
N SER A 194 -11.69 -12.87 10.83
CA SER A 194 -10.67 -13.55 10.04
C SER A 194 -9.32 -12.86 10.14
N VAL A 195 -8.25 -13.65 10.01
CA VAL A 195 -6.88 -13.12 9.92
C VAL A 195 -6.74 -12.35 8.60
N PRO A 196 -6.21 -11.10 8.64
CA PRO A 196 -5.97 -10.30 7.43
C PRO A 196 -5.16 -11.06 6.38
N SER A 197 -5.45 -10.81 5.09
CA SER A 197 -4.70 -11.42 3.99
C SER A 197 -3.27 -10.84 3.90
N CYS A 198 -2.37 -11.51 3.18
CA CYS A 198 -1.03 -10.96 2.95
C CYS A 198 -1.06 -9.61 2.22
N GLU A 199 -2.02 -9.41 1.33
CA GLU A 199 -2.24 -8.13 0.65
C GLU A 199 -2.65 -7.05 1.66
N THR A 200 -3.61 -7.33 2.53
CA THR A 200 -4.01 -6.40 3.60
C THR A 200 -2.85 -6.08 4.56
N MET A 201 -2.06 -7.10 4.95
CA MET A 201 -0.88 -6.90 5.79
C MET A 201 0.17 -6.00 5.12
N ASN A 202 0.35 -6.11 3.80
CA ASN A 202 1.23 -5.22 3.03
C ASN A 202 0.66 -3.80 2.98
N SER A 203 -0.64 -3.63 2.70
CA SER A 203 -1.29 -2.31 2.69
C SER A 203 -1.21 -1.58 4.02
N TRP A 204 -1.23 -2.30 5.14
CA TRP A 204 -1.05 -1.73 6.49
C TRP A 204 0.42 -1.50 6.88
N GLY A 205 1.38 -1.82 6.01
CA GLY A 205 2.81 -1.68 6.30
C GLY A 205 3.32 -2.65 7.37
N LEU A 206 2.60 -3.75 7.63
CA LEU A 206 2.94 -4.71 8.69
C LEU A 206 3.80 -5.88 8.21
N CYS A 207 4.09 -5.94 6.91
CA CYS A 207 4.89 -7.02 6.33
C CYS A 207 6.31 -6.54 6.04
N PRO A 208 7.33 -6.99 6.79
CA PRO A 208 8.70 -6.49 6.62
C PRO A 208 9.31 -6.81 5.25
N THR A 209 8.74 -7.78 4.52
CA THR A 209 9.22 -8.17 3.19
C THR A 209 8.67 -7.30 2.06
N ASN A 210 7.53 -6.63 2.24
CA ASN A 210 6.72 -5.90 1.23
C ASN A 210 6.34 -6.68 -0.05
N LEU A 211 7.03 -7.78 -0.37
CA LEU A 211 6.84 -8.65 -1.52
C LEU A 211 6.08 -9.95 -1.15
N GLY A 212 5.78 -10.12 0.15
CA GLY A 212 5.14 -11.31 0.69
C GLY A 212 6.09 -12.50 0.87
N CYS A 213 5.68 -13.46 1.69
CA CYS A 213 6.48 -14.63 2.05
C CYS A 213 6.02 -15.94 1.38
N GLY A 214 5.36 -15.84 0.22
CA GLY A 214 4.95 -17.00 -0.60
C GLY A 214 3.60 -17.63 -0.24
N VAL A 215 2.83 -17.04 0.68
CA VAL A 215 1.47 -17.46 1.06
C VAL A 215 0.44 -16.35 0.79
N LYS A 216 -0.86 -16.71 0.69
CA LYS A 216 -1.94 -15.72 0.49
C LYS A 216 -2.48 -15.16 1.80
N ASN A 217 -2.37 -15.94 2.87
CA ASN A 217 -2.79 -15.55 4.21
C ASN A 217 -1.73 -16.03 5.23
N PRO A 218 -1.40 -15.24 6.27
CA PRO A 218 -0.45 -15.63 7.31
C PRO A 218 -0.69 -17.02 7.92
N VAL A 219 -1.95 -17.44 8.06
CA VAL A 219 -2.35 -18.74 8.63
C VAL A 219 -1.88 -19.93 7.77
N GLN A 220 -1.56 -19.71 6.50
CA GLN A 220 -1.07 -20.73 5.58
C GLN A 220 0.46 -20.91 5.64
N TYR A 221 1.17 -20.02 6.34
CA TYR A 221 2.60 -20.13 6.52
C TYR A 221 2.95 -21.40 7.30
N GLY A 222 4.08 -22.05 6.98
CA GLY A 222 4.47 -23.33 7.58
C GLY A 222 3.72 -24.56 7.05
N ARG A 223 2.39 -24.49 6.82
CA ARG A 223 1.56 -25.64 6.37
C ARG A 223 1.93 -26.23 5.00
N ARG A 224 2.67 -25.49 4.16
CA ARG A 224 3.14 -25.98 2.86
C ARG A 224 4.33 -26.94 2.94
N ARG A 225 5.03 -27.04 4.07
CA ARG A 225 6.10 -28.04 4.21
C ARG A 225 5.54 -29.45 4.25
N ASP A 226 4.43 -29.68 4.96
CA ASP A 226 3.90 -31.03 5.17
C ASP A 226 3.32 -31.67 3.89
N SER A 227 2.83 -30.86 2.95
CA SER A 227 2.26 -31.36 1.69
C SER A 227 3.30 -31.68 0.61
N ALA A 228 4.52 -31.17 0.74
CA ALA A 228 5.65 -31.55 -0.12
C ALA A 228 6.28 -32.86 0.36
N THR A 229 6.43 -33.05 1.68
CA THR A 229 7.05 -34.26 2.27
C THR A 229 6.16 -35.51 2.15
N VAL A 230 4.83 -35.36 2.09
CA VAL A 230 3.91 -36.51 1.93
C VAL A 230 3.91 -37.09 0.50
N LYS A 231 4.35 -36.34 -0.51
CA LYS A 231 4.43 -36.85 -1.90
C LYS A 231 5.69 -37.68 -2.16
N GLU A 232 6.74 -37.51 -1.38
CA GLU A 232 8.01 -38.23 -1.56
C GLU A 232 8.02 -39.59 -0.83
N ASN A 233 7.18 -39.79 0.19
CA ASN A 233 7.04 -41.06 0.91
C ASN A 233 5.89 -41.96 0.40
N ARG A 234 5.39 -41.70 -0.81
CA ARG A 234 4.35 -42.51 -1.49
C ARG A 234 4.74 -42.93 -2.92
N ALA A 235 6.03 -42.82 -3.26
CA ALA A 235 6.62 -43.38 -4.48
C ALA A 235 7.42 -44.64 -4.12
#